data_AF-A0A7C4LZI0-F1
#
_entry.id   AF-A0A7C4LZI0-F1
#
_cell.length_a   1.000
_cell.length_b   1.000
_cell.length_c   1.000
_cell.angle_alpha   90.00
_cell.angle_beta   90.00
_cell.angle_gamma   90.00
#
_symmetry.space_group_name_H-M   'P 1'
#
loop_
_entity.id
_entity.type
_entity.pdbx_description
1 polymer ?
#
loop_
_entity_poly.entity_id
_entity_poly.type
_entity_poly.pdbx_seq_one_letter_code
_entity_poly.pdbx_strand_id
1 'polypeptide(L)'
;MDLKKLKEDFAVFWTKAVVIHEVIPNGIAIFSRQEMASWLFETLMRSIEYVIEIFGIPTDNEMIFRISEEKNIEFKANLEKIFIFNFLKNIHSVADLAKEDAFDNSYGSWPNEILRKNSFDCVGASTMAIYILQKAGISNYSTLIPMHQITPVRLVNRQWYYLDTIQNRFIKADYKENDNIFGFPYLDINKIDTEWNFVPVMDPKYILQSIINNINLDRQLGRRHLGRLSRIKKSPIYENVCEYKKNLRYYPSYSLRRMIRYIFPDSVKLEHSRHFKREHSRLISEFSG
;
A
#
# COMPACT_ATOMS: atom_id res chain seq x y z
N MET A 1 -19.18 16.03 -13.53
CA MET A 1 -18.68 14.85 -14.27
C MET A 1 -19.51 13.68 -13.84
N ASP A 2 -20.11 13.00 -14.81
CA ASP A 2 -20.93 11.81 -14.60
C ASP A 2 -20.08 10.64 -14.04
N LEU A 3 -20.71 9.75 -13.25
CA LEU A 3 -20.03 8.63 -12.59
C LEU A 3 -19.56 7.57 -13.59
N LYS A 4 -20.29 7.33 -14.68
CA LYS A 4 -19.86 6.36 -15.70
C LYS A 4 -18.58 6.84 -16.36
N LYS A 5 -18.57 8.08 -16.81
CA LYS A 5 -17.39 8.74 -17.38
C LYS A 5 -16.21 8.76 -16.39
N LEU A 6 -16.47 9.04 -15.12
CA LEU A 6 -15.45 9.00 -14.07
C LEU A 6 -14.76 7.64 -13.99
N LYS A 7 -15.51 6.53 -14.04
CA LYS A 7 -14.95 5.16 -13.99
C LYS A 7 -14.16 4.82 -15.24
N GLU A 8 -14.68 5.14 -16.42
CA GLU A 8 -14.02 4.91 -17.71
C GLU A 8 -12.68 5.66 -17.77
N ASP A 9 -12.69 6.96 -17.47
CA ASP A 9 -11.48 7.79 -17.44
C ASP A 9 -10.48 7.27 -16.40
N PHE A 10 -10.96 6.79 -15.24
CA PHE A 10 -10.09 6.22 -14.22
C PHE A 10 -9.48 4.89 -14.65
N ALA A 11 -10.24 4.02 -15.33
CA ALA A 11 -9.72 2.75 -15.82
C ALA A 11 -8.60 2.96 -16.84
N VAL A 12 -8.74 3.91 -17.76
CA VAL A 12 -7.69 4.30 -18.72
C VAL A 12 -6.44 4.83 -18.01
N PHE A 13 -6.62 5.59 -16.93
CA PHE A 13 -5.50 6.02 -16.11
C PHE A 13 -4.84 4.84 -15.37
N TRP A 14 -5.66 3.96 -14.78
CA TRP A 14 -5.18 2.83 -13.99
C TRP A 14 -4.33 1.86 -14.81
N THR A 15 -4.74 1.55 -16.05
CA THR A 15 -3.95 0.68 -16.95
C THR A 15 -2.56 1.25 -17.29
N LYS A 16 -2.32 2.54 -17.04
CA LYS A 16 -1.00 3.18 -17.17
C LYS A 16 -0.24 3.29 -15.85
N ALA A 17 -0.89 3.07 -14.71
CA ALA A 17 -0.22 3.01 -13.40
C ALA A 17 0.33 1.60 -13.12
N VAL A 18 -0.32 0.57 -13.69
CA VAL A 18 0.12 -0.82 -13.61
C VAL A 18 1.11 -1.18 -14.74
N VAL A 19 1.96 -2.19 -14.52
CA VAL A 19 3.04 -2.59 -15.47
C VAL A 19 2.58 -3.59 -16.51
N ILE A 20 1.52 -4.33 -16.24
CA ILE A 20 0.96 -5.30 -17.18
C ILE A 20 0.06 -4.60 -18.19
N HIS A 21 0.10 -5.04 -19.45
CA HIS A 21 -0.87 -4.62 -20.46
C HIS A 21 -2.26 -5.13 -20.08
N GLU A 22 -3.04 -4.26 -19.43
CA GLU A 22 -4.38 -4.58 -18.98
C GLU A 22 -5.43 -4.14 -20.01
N VAL A 23 -6.35 -5.05 -20.35
CA VAL A 23 -7.54 -4.72 -21.13
C VAL A 23 -8.61 -4.22 -20.17
N ILE A 24 -9.11 -3.01 -20.40
CA ILE A 24 -10.23 -2.47 -19.62
C ILE A 24 -11.46 -3.36 -19.85
N PRO A 25 -12.10 -3.90 -18.80
CA PRO A 25 -13.28 -4.73 -18.94
C PRO A 25 -14.41 -4.04 -19.71
N ASN A 26 -15.09 -4.80 -20.57
CA ASN A 26 -16.31 -4.33 -21.22
C ASN A 26 -17.36 -3.96 -20.17
N GLY A 27 -17.93 -2.76 -20.26
CA GLY A 27 -18.92 -2.28 -19.30
C GLY A 27 -18.36 -1.76 -17.97
N ILE A 28 -17.08 -1.36 -17.91
CA ILE A 28 -16.49 -0.75 -16.69
C ILE A 28 -17.33 0.39 -16.09
N ALA A 29 -18.06 1.13 -16.93
CA ALA A 29 -19.01 2.18 -16.53
C ALA A 29 -20.09 1.70 -15.55
N ILE A 30 -20.54 0.45 -15.66
CA ILE A 30 -21.63 -0.11 -14.85
C ILE A 30 -21.14 -0.91 -13.65
N PHE A 31 -19.83 -1.12 -13.49
CA PHE A 31 -19.26 -1.85 -12.35
C PHE A 31 -19.73 -1.25 -11.02
N SER A 32 -20.19 -2.10 -10.12
CA SER A 32 -20.39 -1.77 -8.72
C SER A 32 -19.08 -1.34 -8.04
N ARG A 33 -19.17 -0.85 -6.80
CA ARG A 33 -17.97 -0.49 -6.03
C ARG A 33 -17.05 -1.70 -5.79
N GLN A 34 -17.66 -2.85 -5.50
CA GLN A 34 -16.96 -4.10 -5.21
C GLN A 34 -16.27 -4.65 -6.46
N GLU A 35 -16.96 -4.65 -7.61
CA GLU A 35 -16.36 -5.06 -8.89
C GLU A 35 -15.19 -4.16 -9.28
N MET A 36 -15.34 -2.84 -9.09
CA MET A 36 -14.24 -1.89 -9.32
C MET A 36 -13.05 -2.17 -8.39
N ALA A 37 -13.28 -2.36 -7.09
CA ALA A 37 -12.23 -2.66 -6.13
C ALA A 37 -11.50 -3.97 -6.46
N SER A 38 -12.25 -5.03 -6.81
CA SER A 38 -11.67 -6.33 -7.17
C SER A 38 -10.82 -6.24 -8.43
N TRP A 39 -11.33 -5.64 -9.51
CA TRP A 39 -10.55 -5.49 -10.74
C TRP A 39 -9.26 -4.70 -10.52
N LEU A 40 -9.33 -3.58 -9.80
CA LEU A 40 -8.14 -2.79 -9.47
C LEU A 40 -7.13 -3.57 -8.62
N PHE A 41 -7.61 -4.35 -7.65
CA PHE A 41 -6.74 -5.12 -6.77
C PHE A 41 -6.09 -6.29 -7.49
N GLU A 42 -6.84 -7.05 -8.29
CA GLU A 42 -6.31 -8.18 -9.07
C GLU A 42 -5.24 -7.72 -10.07
N THR A 43 -5.50 -6.62 -10.78
CA THR A 43 -4.53 -6.04 -11.72
C THR A 43 -3.29 -5.48 -11.03
N LEU A 44 -3.46 -4.91 -9.82
CA LEU A 44 -2.34 -4.53 -8.96
C LEU A 44 -1.50 -5.74 -8.54
N MET A 45 -2.13 -6.81 -8.03
CA MET A 45 -1.41 -8.00 -7.55
C MET A 45 -0.62 -8.67 -8.67
N ARG A 46 -1.19 -8.81 -9.87
CA ARG A 46 -0.47 -9.32 -11.06
C ARG A 46 0.70 -8.42 -11.46
N SER A 47 0.56 -7.11 -11.28
CA SER A 47 1.65 -6.17 -11.54
C SER A 47 2.77 -6.25 -10.52
N ILE A 48 2.41 -6.51 -9.26
CA ILE A 48 3.36 -6.67 -8.17
C ILE A 48 4.12 -7.99 -8.26
N GLU A 49 3.47 -9.06 -8.75
CA GLU A 49 4.15 -10.30 -9.14
C GLU A 49 5.30 -10.01 -10.11
N TYR A 50 5.02 -9.26 -11.18
CA TYR A 50 6.04 -8.86 -12.15
C TYR A 50 7.14 -7.98 -11.53
N VAL A 51 6.79 -7.04 -10.65
CA VAL A 51 7.78 -6.20 -9.94
C VAL A 51 8.73 -7.06 -9.09
N ILE A 52 8.18 -8.01 -8.34
CA ILE A 52 8.93 -8.93 -7.47
C ILE A 52 9.89 -9.79 -8.31
N GLU A 53 9.44 -10.27 -9.47
CA GLU A 53 10.28 -11.01 -10.42
C GLU A 53 11.45 -10.17 -10.94
N ILE A 54 11.19 -8.93 -11.38
CA ILE A 54 12.25 -8.02 -11.87
C ILE A 54 13.25 -7.66 -10.77
N PHE A 55 12.77 -7.48 -9.54
CA PHE A 55 13.61 -7.14 -8.39
C PHE A 55 14.37 -8.37 -7.86
N GLY A 56 14.11 -9.56 -8.39
CA GLY A 56 14.75 -10.81 -7.96
C GLY A 56 14.41 -11.18 -6.52
N ILE A 57 13.26 -10.75 -5.99
CA ILE A 57 12.80 -11.12 -4.65
C ILE A 57 12.30 -12.57 -4.72
N PRO A 58 12.99 -13.53 -4.09
CA PRO A 58 12.67 -14.94 -4.26
C PRO A 58 11.35 -15.28 -3.56
N THR A 59 10.49 -15.99 -4.29
CA THR A 59 9.29 -16.64 -3.77
C THR A 59 9.67 -18.04 -3.29
N ASP A 60 9.63 -18.26 -1.97
CA ASP A 60 9.98 -19.55 -1.36
C ASP A 60 8.85 -20.57 -1.56
N ASN A 61 8.75 -21.10 -2.78
CA ASN A 61 7.70 -22.05 -3.18
C ASN A 61 7.73 -23.35 -2.38
N GLU A 62 8.92 -23.78 -1.93
CA GLU A 62 9.07 -24.95 -1.05
C GLU A 62 8.41 -24.67 0.31
N MET A 63 8.69 -23.51 0.91
CA MET A 63 8.05 -23.14 2.19
C MET A 63 6.54 -22.93 2.04
N ILE A 64 6.08 -22.33 0.93
CA ILE A 64 4.64 -22.20 0.64
C ILE A 64 3.96 -23.58 0.61
N PHE A 65 4.56 -24.54 -0.10
CA PHE A 65 4.07 -25.92 -0.15
C PHE A 65 4.07 -26.59 1.23
N ARG A 66 5.12 -26.38 2.03
CA ARG A 66 5.19 -26.91 3.39
C ARG A 66 4.12 -26.32 4.31
N ILE A 67 3.84 -25.02 4.20
CA ILE A 67 2.75 -24.35 4.94
C ILE A 67 1.38 -24.90 4.53
N SER A 68 1.17 -25.19 3.23
CA SER A 68 -0.11 -25.70 2.75
C SER A 68 -0.40 -27.12 3.23
N GLU A 69 0.61 -27.99 3.23
CA GLU A 69 0.46 -29.41 3.60
C GLU A 69 0.46 -29.65 5.13
N GLU A 70 0.98 -28.71 5.93
CA GLU A 70 1.08 -28.88 7.38
C GLU A 70 -0.31 -28.86 8.07
N LYS A 71 -0.57 -29.89 8.87
CA LYS A 71 -1.85 -30.08 9.59
C LYS A 71 -1.77 -29.64 11.05
N ASN A 72 -0.58 -29.67 11.65
CA ASN A 72 -0.35 -29.21 13.02
C ASN A 72 -0.37 -27.68 13.05
N ILE A 73 -1.35 -27.10 13.76
CA ILE A 73 -1.57 -25.65 13.82
C ILE A 73 -0.35 -24.89 14.35
N GLU A 74 0.30 -25.38 15.39
CA GLU A 74 1.45 -24.69 15.99
C GLU A 74 2.69 -24.79 15.10
N PHE A 75 2.92 -25.94 14.48
CA PHE A 75 4.03 -26.09 13.53
C PHE A 75 3.80 -25.27 12.27
N LYS A 76 2.58 -25.26 11.72
CA LYS A 76 2.20 -24.41 10.60
C LYS A 76 2.39 -22.93 10.92
N ALA A 77 1.93 -22.47 12.09
CA ALA A 77 2.14 -21.08 12.51
C ALA A 77 3.64 -20.73 12.64
N ASN A 78 4.48 -21.69 13.04
CA ASN A 78 5.93 -21.49 13.06
C ASN A 78 6.53 -21.38 11.65
N LEU A 79 6.10 -22.24 10.71
CA LEU A 79 6.49 -22.15 9.30
C LEU A 79 6.07 -20.81 8.68
N GLU A 80 4.85 -20.33 8.96
CA GLU A 80 4.37 -19.01 8.54
C GLU A 80 5.29 -17.89 9.06
N LYS A 81 5.71 -17.93 10.34
CA LYS A 81 6.67 -16.96 10.89
C LYS A 81 8.02 -16.99 10.16
N ILE A 82 8.58 -18.18 9.95
CA ILE A 82 9.87 -18.35 9.25
C ILE A 82 9.77 -17.77 7.83
N PHE A 83 8.68 -18.07 7.11
CA PHE A 83 8.42 -17.53 5.78
C PHE A 83 8.40 -15.99 5.79
N ILE A 84 7.69 -15.38 6.74
CA ILE A 84 7.60 -13.91 6.88
C ILE A 84 8.98 -13.30 7.18
N PHE A 85 9.76 -13.90 8.09
CA PHE A 85 11.10 -13.42 8.40
C PHE A 85 12.05 -13.52 7.19
N ASN A 86 11.97 -14.60 6.43
CA ASN A 86 12.77 -14.76 5.20
C ASN A 86 12.38 -13.72 4.15
N PHE A 87 11.07 -13.50 3.94
CA PHE A 87 10.58 -12.46 3.05
C PHE A 87 11.09 -11.07 3.46
N LEU A 88 10.99 -10.70 4.76
CA LEU A 88 11.52 -9.45 5.28
C LEU A 88 13.01 -9.26 4.99
N LYS A 89 13.81 -10.30 5.22
CA LYS A 89 15.24 -10.26 4.93
C LYS A 89 15.51 -10.01 3.44
N ASN A 90 14.76 -10.68 2.56
CA ASN A 90 14.93 -10.56 1.11
C ASN A 90 14.54 -9.17 0.59
N ILE A 91 13.40 -8.64 1.01
CA ILE A 91 12.95 -7.32 0.56
C ILE A 91 13.85 -6.19 1.09
N HIS A 92 14.39 -6.34 2.31
CA HIS A 92 15.40 -5.41 2.83
C HIS A 92 16.71 -5.46 2.05
N SER A 93 17.18 -6.66 1.68
CA SER A 93 18.36 -6.79 0.82
C SER A 93 18.18 -6.04 -0.50
N VAL A 94 16.99 -6.08 -1.10
CA VAL A 94 16.69 -5.33 -2.32
C VAL A 94 16.60 -3.83 -2.04
N ALA A 95 15.95 -3.42 -0.95
CA ALA A 95 15.85 -2.02 -0.57
C ALA A 95 17.22 -1.38 -0.30
N ASP A 96 18.15 -2.11 0.31
CA ASP A 96 19.49 -1.60 0.61
C ASP A 96 20.35 -1.47 -0.65
N LEU A 97 20.22 -2.40 -1.61
CA LEU A 97 20.83 -2.27 -2.95
C LEU A 97 20.27 -1.05 -3.71
N ALA A 98 18.99 -0.74 -3.54
CA ALA A 98 18.36 0.43 -4.17
C ALA A 98 18.81 1.76 -3.54
N LYS A 99 19.18 1.79 -2.24
CA LYS A 99 19.60 3.01 -1.52
C LYS A 99 21.00 3.50 -1.90
N GLU A 100 21.82 2.68 -2.55
CA GLU A 100 23.14 3.12 -3.05
C GLU A 100 23.00 4.23 -4.11
N ASP A 101 21.85 4.30 -4.78
CA ASP A 101 21.48 5.35 -5.72
C ASP A 101 20.43 6.31 -5.10
N ALA A 102 20.88 7.32 -4.36
CA ALA A 102 20.14 8.51 -3.86
C ALA A 102 18.68 8.33 -3.36
N PHE A 103 18.43 8.71 -2.09
CA PHE A 103 17.08 8.79 -1.48
C PHE A 103 16.08 9.60 -2.33
N ASP A 104 15.30 8.92 -3.18
CA ASP A 104 14.14 9.48 -3.86
C ASP A 104 12.97 9.50 -2.86
N ASN A 105 12.60 10.71 -2.41
CA ASN A 105 11.53 10.95 -1.42
C ASN A 105 10.13 11.00 -2.06
N SER A 106 9.99 10.50 -3.28
CA SER A 106 8.72 10.50 -3.99
C SER A 106 7.75 9.44 -3.46
N TYR A 107 6.46 9.73 -3.59
CA TYR A 107 5.35 8.84 -3.25
C TYR A 107 5.16 7.70 -4.27
N GLY A 108 6.25 7.16 -4.84
CA GLY A 108 6.25 6.24 -5.97
C GLY A 108 5.84 4.81 -5.62
N SER A 109 4.60 4.63 -5.16
CA SER A 109 4.12 3.37 -4.59
C SER A 109 3.40 2.44 -5.58
N TRP A 110 3.29 2.80 -6.86
CA TRP A 110 2.57 2.01 -7.87
C TRP A 110 3.55 1.30 -8.80
N PRO A 111 3.16 0.14 -9.39
CA PRO A 111 4.10 -0.75 -10.06
C PRO A 111 5.00 -0.11 -11.12
N ASN A 112 4.44 0.71 -12.03
CA ASN A 112 5.25 1.36 -13.08
C ASN A 112 6.32 2.28 -12.48
N GLU A 113 5.98 2.97 -11.41
CA GLU A 113 6.90 3.90 -10.78
C GLU A 113 7.96 3.19 -9.95
N ILE A 114 7.59 2.09 -9.29
CA ILE A 114 8.54 1.23 -8.57
C ILE A 114 9.61 0.72 -9.53
N LEU A 115 9.21 0.19 -10.70
CA LEU A 115 10.17 -0.27 -11.71
C LEU A 115 11.01 0.88 -12.27
N ARG A 116 10.38 2.02 -12.56
CA ARG A 116 11.08 3.17 -13.14
C ARG A 116 12.12 3.76 -12.20
N LYS A 117 11.84 3.77 -10.89
CA LYS A 117 12.75 4.30 -9.85
C LYS A 117 13.71 3.25 -9.30
N ASN A 118 13.45 1.98 -9.57
CA ASN A 118 14.13 0.86 -8.91
C ASN A 118 14.05 0.97 -7.37
N SER A 119 12.95 1.52 -6.84
CA SER A 119 12.76 1.78 -5.41
C SER A 119 11.27 1.77 -5.03
N PHE A 120 10.96 1.66 -3.74
CA PHE A 120 9.59 1.65 -3.24
C PHE A 120 9.50 2.33 -1.87
N ASP A 121 8.33 2.89 -1.57
CA ASP A 121 7.99 3.45 -0.27
C ASP A 121 7.26 2.42 0.61
N CYS A 122 6.77 2.84 1.78
CA CYS A 122 6.04 1.98 2.71
C CYS A 122 4.76 1.36 2.11
N VAL A 123 4.10 2.07 1.19
CA VAL A 123 2.90 1.59 0.50
C VAL A 123 3.29 0.53 -0.53
N GLY A 124 4.34 0.78 -1.32
CA GLY A 124 4.88 -0.20 -2.27
C GLY A 124 5.34 -1.47 -1.58
N ALA A 125 6.14 -1.35 -0.52
CA ALA A 125 6.64 -2.48 0.28
C ALA A 125 5.49 -3.30 0.91
N SER A 126 4.49 -2.64 1.50
CA SER A 126 3.31 -3.32 2.04
C SER A 126 2.48 -4.00 0.96
N THR A 127 2.43 -3.44 -0.25
CA THR A 127 1.73 -4.07 -1.38
C THR A 127 2.44 -5.37 -1.80
N MET A 128 3.77 -5.37 -1.86
CA MET A 128 4.56 -6.60 -2.09
C MET A 128 4.34 -7.63 -0.99
N ALA A 129 4.29 -7.19 0.26
CA ALA A 129 4.01 -8.05 1.41
C ALA A 129 2.63 -8.71 1.29
N ILE A 130 1.58 -7.94 1.01
CA ILE A 130 0.21 -8.46 0.79
C ILE A 130 0.23 -9.55 -0.28
N TYR A 131 0.86 -9.31 -1.42
CA TYR A 131 0.94 -10.29 -2.51
C TYR A 131 1.65 -11.59 -2.07
N ILE A 132 2.84 -11.49 -1.46
CA ILE A 132 3.63 -12.65 -1.02
C ILE A 132 2.89 -13.46 0.05
N LEU A 133 2.25 -12.79 1.01
CA LEU A 133 1.46 -13.44 2.05
C LEU A 133 0.23 -14.14 1.48
N GLN A 134 -0.45 -13.54 0.50
CA GLN A 134 -1.59 -14.17 -0.18
C GLN A 134 -1.17 -15.43 -0.95
N LYS A 135 -0.02 -15.42 -1.64
CA LYS A 135 0.53 -16.61 -2.29
C LYS A 135 0.82 -17.75 -1.30
N ALA A 136 1.25 -17.42 -0.08
CA ALA A 136 1.48 -18.39 0.98
C ALA A 136 0.20 -18.84 1.72
N GLY A 137 -0.97 -18.29 1.37
CA GLY A 137 -2.22 -18.57 2.07
C GLY A 137 -2.28 -17.99 3.50
N ILE A 138 -1.42 -17.03 3.81
CA ILE A 138 -1.36 -16.38 5.14
C ILE A 138 -2.34 -15.22 5.17
N SER A 139 -3.20 -15.20 6.20
CA SER A 139 -4.19 -14.14 6.36
C SER A 139 -3.51 -12.80 6.63
N ASN A 140 -3.77 -11.83 5.76
CA ASN A 140 -3.20 -10.50 5.80
C ASN A 140 -4.27 -9.45 5.55
N TYR A 141 -3.96 -8.22 5.93
CA TYR A 141 -4.90 -7.11 5.93
C TYR A 141 -4.18 -5.83 5.53
N SER A 142 -4.95 -4.81 5.14
CA SER A 142 -4.43 -3.47 4.93
C SER A 142 -4.77 -2.58 6.12
N THR A 143 -4.07 -1.46 6.22
CA THR A 143 -4.30 -0.44 7.22
C THR A 143 -4.49 0.89 6.54
N LEU A 144 -5.17 1.79 7.23
CA LEU A 144 -5.15 3.19 6.92
C LEU A 144 -4.66 3.89 8.18
N ILE A 145 -3.36 4.14 8.26
CA ILE A 145 -2.75 4.95 9.33
C ILE A 145 -2.11 6.19 8.69
N PRO A 146 -2.06 7.32 9.40
CA PRO A 146 -1.41 8.51 8.85
C PRO A 146 0.09 8.28 8.67
N MET A 147 0.61 8.76 7.54
CA MET A 147 2.05 8.91 7.24
C MET A 147 2.86 7.61 7.09
N HIS A 148 2.26 6.43 7.27
CA HIS A 148 2.93 5.15 7.08
C HIS A 148 1.98 4.06 6.61
N GLN A 149 2.52 2.94 6.14
CA GLN A 149 1.76 1.76 5.78
C GLN A 149 2.44 0.53 6.37
N ILE A 150 1.65 -0.28 7.07
CA ILE A 150 2.04 -1.58 7.60
C ILE A 150 1.01 -2.63 7.19
N THR A 151 1.34 -3.91 7.37
CA THR A 151 0.49 -5.04 7.01
C THR A 151 0.17 -5.89 8.25
N PRO A 152 -1.05 -5.84 8.80
CA PRO A 152 -1.48 -6.77 9.83
C PRO A 152 -1.53 -8.19 9.27
N VAL A 153 -1.05 -9.13 10.07
CA VAL A 153 -0.97 -10.55 9.73
C VAL A 153 -1.64 -11.35 10.84
N ARG A 154 -2.50 -12.28 10.46
CA ARG A 154 -3.10 -13.26 11.37
C ARG A 154 -2.60 -14.64 11.00
N LEU A 155 -1.86 -15.26 11.90
CA LEU A 155 -1.36 -16.62 11.71
C LEU A 155 -2.49 -17.64 11.91
N VAL A 156 -2.26 -18.89 11.46
CA VAL A 156 -3.25 -19.97 11.59
C VAL A 156 -3.62 -20.27 13.05
N ASN A 157 -2.69 -20.07 13.99
CA ASN A 157 -2.93 -20.21 15.43
C ASN A 157 -3.65 -18.99 16.06
N ARG A 158 -4.20 -18.10 15.23
CA ARG A 158 -4.96 -16.89 15.60
C ARG A 158 -4.13 -15.80 16.28
N GLN A 159 -2.81 -15.94 16.34
CA GLN A 159 -1.95 -14.86 16.82
C GLN A 159 -1.89 -13.73 15.79
N TRP A 160 -1.95 -12.50 16.28
CA TRP A 160 -1.85 -11.30 15.48
C TRP A 160 -0.46 -10.70 15.54
N TYR A 161 -0.02 -10.23 14.39
CA TYR A 161 1.23 -9.54 14.21
C TYR A 161 0.97 -8.32 13.33
N TYR A 162 1.83 -7.32 13.44
CA TYR A 162 1.98 -6.34 12.37
C TYR A 162 3.35 -6.49 11.73
N LEU A 163 3.35 -6.32 10.41
CA LEU A 163 4.52 -6.39 9.55
C LEU A 163 4.82 -4.98 9.04
N ASP A 164 5.95 -4.43 9.46
CA ASP A 164 6.52 -3.21 8.91
C ASP A 164 7.73 -3.56 8.05
N THR A 165 7.48 -3.54 6.74
CA THR A 165 8.45 -3.94 5.72
C THR A 165 9.55 -2.91 5.48
N ILE A 166 9.36 -1.65 5.91
CA ILE A 166 10.39 -0.61 5.77
C ILE A 166 11.29 -0.56 6.99
N GLN A 167 10.74 -0.85 8.18
CA GLN A 167 11.49 -0.84 9.43
C GLN A 167 12.06 -2.21 9.84
N ASN A 168 11.87 -3.25 9.01
CA ASN A 168 12.25 -4.64 9.31
C ASN A 168 11.62 -5.18 10.61
N ARG A 169 10.35 -4.86 10.87
CA ARG A 169 9.67 -5.25 12.13
C ARG A 169 8.56 -6.26 11.84
N PHE A 170 8.58 -7.35 12.60
CA PHE A 170 7.47 -8.30 12.67
C PHE A 170 7.17 -8.59 14.13
N ILE A 171 6.19 -7.88 14.67
CA ILE A 171 5.96 -7.82 16.11
C ILE A 171 4.55 -8.29 16.43
N LYS A 172 4.46 -9.12 17.47
CA LYS A 172 3.18 -9.60 17.99
C LYS A 172 2.37 -8.42 18.52
N ALA A 173 1.10 -8.37 18.13
CA ALA A 173 0.17 -7.32 18.54
C ALA A 173 -1.07 -7.92 19.21
N ASP A 174 -1.70 -7.14 20.08
CA ASP A 174 -2.96 -7.51 20.70
C ASP A 174 -4.13 -7.04 19.82
N TYR A 175 -5.01 -7.95 19.46
CA TYR A 175 -6.21 -7.65 18.67
C TYR A 175 -7.39 -7.31 19.57
N LYS A 176 -8.09 -6.22 19.26
CA LYS A 176 -9.23 -5.72 20.04
C LYS A 176 -10.48 -5.66 19.15
N GLU A 177 -11.45 -6.52 19.43
CA GLU A 177 -12.75 -6.54 18.74
C GLU A 177 -13.77 -5.54 19.30
N ASN A 178 -13.64 -5.13 20.57
CA ASN A 178 -14.74 -4.46 21.29
C ASN A 178 -14.67 -2.93 21.35
N ASP A 179 -13.55 -2.33 20.91
CA ASP A 179 -13.35 -0.87 20.92
C ASP A 179 -13.37 -0.33 19.46
N ASN A 180 -14.43 -0.66 18.72
CA ASN A 180 -14.56 -0.34 17.29
C ASN A 180 -14.24 1.13 16.98
N ILE A 181 -13.12 1.39 16.29
CA ILE A 181 -12.83 2.71 15.74
C ILE A 181 -13.63 2.84 14.45
N PHE A 182 -14.82 3.42 14.58
CA PHE A 182 -15.74 3.67 13.47
C PHE A 182 -16.22 2.39 12.75
N GLY A 183 -16.39 1.30 13.49
CA GLY A 183 -16.91 0.03 12.94
C GLY A 183 -15.86 -0.87 12.30
N PHE A 184 -14.58 -0.51 12.38
CA PHE A 184 -13.47 -1.39 11.99
C PHE A 184 -12.78 -1.97 13.23
N PRO A 185 -12.45 -3.28 13.22
CA PRO A 185 -11.58 -3.86 14.24
C PRO A 185 -10.17 -3.26 14.13
N TYR A 186 -9.41 -3.30 15.22
CA TYR A 186 -8.07 -2.72 15.25
C TYR A 186 -7.09 -3.54 16.10
N LEU A 187 -5.80 -3.36 15.81
CA LEU A 187 -4.70 -3.80 16.66
C LEU A 187 -4.34 -2.69 17.65
N ASP A 188 -4.33 -3.01 18.93
CA ASP A 188 -3.78 -2.15 19.97
C ASP A 188 -2.26 -2.35 20.01
N ILE A 189 -1.53 -1.29 19.69
CA ILE A 189 -0.08 -1.28 19.63
C ILE A 189 0.54 -0.23 20.55
N ASN A 190 -0.24 0.32 21.49
CA ASN A 190 0.23 1.29 22.49
C ASN A 190 1.41 0.80 23.34
N LYS A 191 1.56 -0.53 23.47
CA LYS A 191 2.64 -1.17 24.25
C LYS A 191 3.85 -1.54 23.40
N ILE A 192 3.81 -1.21 22.12
CA ILE A 192 4.90 -1.47 21.18
C ILE A 192 5.57 -0.13 20.90
N ASP A 193 6.91 -0.13 20.84
CA ASP A 193 7.73 1.05 20.54
C ASP A 193 7.51 1.51 19.09
N THR A 194 6.36 2.13 18.86
CA THR A 194 5.90 2.65 17.58
C THR A 194 5.24 4.00 17.80
N GLU A 195 5.22 4.78 16.73
CA GLU A 195 4.60 6.10 16.74
C GLU A 195 3.07 6.03 16.73
N TRP A 196 2.44 4.86 16.69
CA TRP A 196 0.98 4.70 16.61
C TRP A 196 0.43 3.98 17.83
N ASN A 197 -0.78 4.37 18.21
CA ASN A 197 -1.51 3.81 19.34
C ASN A 197 -2.44 2.67 18.92
N PHE A 198 -2.96 2.74 17.69
CA PHE A 198 -3.88 1.77 17.13
C PHE A 198 -3.72 1.64 15.62
N VAL A 199 -4.10 0.47 15.10
CA VAL A 199 -4.04 0.19 13.66
C VAL A 199 -5.35 -0.47 13.21
N PRO A 200 -6.17 0.20 12.38
CA PRO A 200 -7.38 -0.42 11.85
C PRO A 200 -7.01 -1.59 10.94
N VAL A 201 -7.74 -2.70 11.09
CA VAL A 201 -7.59 -3.92 10.30
C VAL A 201 -8.66 -3.91 9.21
N MET A 202 -8.24 -3.73 7.96
CA MET A 202 -9.12 -3.59 6.81
C MET A 202 -8.84 -4.68 5.77
N ASP A 203 -9.80 -4.97 4.90
CA ASP A 203 -9.59 -5.88 3.76
C ASP A 203 -8.34 -5.46 2.96
N PRO A 204 -7.51 -6.40 2.46
CA PRO A 204 -6.31 -6.08 1.69
C PRO A 204 -6.53 -5.10 0.53
N LYS A 205 -7.72 -5.08 -0.09
CA LYS A 205 -8.06 -4.17 -1.18
C LYS A 205 -7.98 -2.69 -0.78
N TYR A 206 -8.04 -2.35 0.52
CA TYR A 206 -7.87 -0.98 0.98
C TYR A 206 -6.48 -0.41 0.71
N ILE A 207 -5.47 -1.23 0.38
CA ILE A 207 -4.16 -0.74 -0.08
C ILE A 207 -4.27 0.14 -1.33
N LEU A 208 -5.30 -0.09 -2.16
CA LEU A 208 -5.60 0.73 -3.33
C LEU A 208 -5.83 2.19 -2.97
N GLN A 209 -6.42 2.48 -1.81
CA GLN A 209 -6.60 3.86 -1.36
C GLN A 209 -5.27 4.55 -1.11
N SER A 210 -4.35 3.89 -0.42
CA SER A 210 -3.01 4.43 -0.13
C SER A 210 -2.26 4.71 -1.43
N ILE A 211 -2.30 3.77 -2.39
CA ILE A 211 -1.69 3.94 -3.72
C ILE A 211 -2.31 5.13 -4.47
N ILE A 212 -3.63 5.19 -4.56
CA ILE A 212 -4.32 6.28 -5.29
C ILE A 212 -4.08 7.64 -4.60
N ASN A 213 -3.98 7.67 -3.27
CA ASN A 213 -3.64 8.86 -2.50
C ASN A 213 -2.21 9.31 -2.82
N ASN A 214 -1.24 8.40 -2.82
CA ASN A 214 0.15 8.68 -3.19
C ASN A 214 0.26 9.26 -4.61
N ILE A 215 -0.41 8.64 -5.60
CA ILE A 215 -0.44 9.18 -6.97
C ILE A 215 -1.09 10.57 -7.00
N ASN A 216 -2.16 10.79 -6.24
CA ASN A 216 -2.80 12.09 -6.16
C ASN A 216 -1.92 13.16 -5.48
N LEU A 217 -1.12 12.79 -4.46
CA LEU A 217 -0.16 13.67 -3.80
C LEU A 217 0.98 14.06 -4.74
N ASP A 218 1.59 13.08 -5.40
CA ASP A 218 2.64 13.29 -6.41
C ASP A 218 2.17 14.30 -7.48
N ARG A 219 0.97 14.06 -8.04
CA ARG A 219 0.34 14.97 -8.99
C ARG A 219 0.14 16.38 -8.44
N GLN A 220 -0.34 16.52 -7.19
CA GLN A 220 -0.62 17.83 -6.60
C GLN A 220 0.66 18.63 -6.37
N LEU A 221 1.71 17.99 -5.83
CA LEU A 221 3.02 18.59 -5.64
C LEU A 221 3.60 19.02 -6.99
N GLY A 222 3.56 18.11 -7.98
CA GLY A 222 4.01 18.39 -9.32
C GLY A 222 3.31 19.60 -9.96
N ARG A 223 1.98 19.65 -9.87
CA ARG A 223 1.18 20.77 -10.38
C ARG A 223 1.49 22.09 -9.67
N ARG A 224 1.59 22.09 -8.34
CA ARG A 224 1.80 23.31 -7.53
C ARG A 224 3.16 23.96 -7.81
N HIS A 225 4.17 23.15 -8.13
CA HIS A 225 5.54 23.60 -8.25
C HIS A 225 6.09 23.62 -9.69
N LEU A 226 5.27 23.28 -10.70
CA LEU A 226 5.66 23.25 -12.13
C LEU A 226 6.32 24.56 -12.62
N GLY A 227 5.83 25.72 -12.18
CA GLY A 227 6.39 27.03 -12.54
C GLY A 227 7.64 27.47 -11.75
N ARG A 228 8.13 26.63 -10.82
CA ARG A 228 9.23 26.98 -9.89
C ARG A 228 10.45 26.05 -10.03
N LEU A 229 10.53 25.25 -11.09
CA LEU A 229 11.56 24.23 -11.34
C LEU A 229 13.00 24.70 -11.05
N SER A 230 13.37 25.90 -11.50
CA SER A 230 14.71 26.46 -11.27
C SER A 230 15.04 26.72 -9.79
N ARG A 231 14.01 27.00 -8.96
CA ARG A 231 14.16 27.30 -7.52
C ARG A 231 14.12 26.07 -6.63
N ILE A 232 13.65 24.93 -7.16
CA ILE A 232 13.48 23.69 -6.39
C ILE A 232 14.45 22.59 -6.83
N LYS A 233 15.40 22.85 -7.75
CA LYS A 233 16.28 21.83 -8.36
C LYS A 233 17.06 20.94 -7.38
N LYS A 234 17.24 21.38 -6.13
CA LYS A 234 17.89 20.63 -5.05
C LYS A 234 16.93 20.22 -3.91
N SER A 235 15.62 20.35 -4.14
CA SER A 235 14.58 20.01 -3.17
C SER A 235 14.08 18.58 -3.42
N PRO A 236 13.67 17.85 -2.38
CA PRO A 236 12.97 16.56 -2.50
C PRO A 236 11.75 16.60 -3.44
N ILE A 237 11.13 17.78 -3.61
CA ILE A 237 9.93 17.97 -4.45
C ILE A 237 10.29 18.05 -5.95
N TYR A 238 11.57 18.25 -6.31
CA TYR A 238 11.99 18.40 -7.71
C TYR A 238 11.61 17.20 -8.57
N GLU A 239 11.80 16.00 -8.04
CA GLU A 239 11.53 14.75 -8.74
C GLU A 239 10.03 14.60 -9.01
N ASN A 240 9.17 14.90 -8.04
CA ASN A 240 7.71 14.92 -8.23
C ASN A 240 7.29 15.91 -9.34
N VAL A 241 7.95 17.08 -9.44
CA VAL A 241 7.62 18.06 -10.49
C VAL A 241 8.10 17.62 -11.86
N CYS A 242 9.29 17.04 -11.95
CA CYS A 242 9.79 16.45 -13.18
C CYS A 242 8.88 15.32 -13.66
N GLU A 243 8.43 14.46 -12.75
CA GLU A 243 7.54 13.34 -13.05
C GLU A 243 6.17 13.82 -13.51
N TYR A 244 5.56 14.75 -12.77
CA TYR A 244 4.31 15.36 -13.20
C TYR A 244 4.41 16.00 -14.58
N LYS A 245 5.52 16.67 -14.90
CA LYS A 245 5.72 17.28 -16.22
C LYS A 245 5.79 16.24 -17.34
N LYS A 246 6.52 15.14 -17.13
CA LYS A 246 6.62 14.02 -18.10
C LYS A 246 5.25 13.34 -18.31
N ASN A 247 4.48 13.23 -17.24
CA ASN A 247 3.24 12.45 -17.18
C ASN A 247 1.96 13.31 -17.23
N LEU A 248 2.06 14.58 -17.62
CA LEU A 248 0.95 15.53 -17.66
C LEU A 248 -0.27 15.00 -18.44
N ARG A 249 -0.03 14.26 -19.52
CA ARG A 249 -1.08 13.65 -20.37
C ARG A 249 -1.69 12.37 -19.75
N TYR A 250 -1.05 11.79 -18.74
CA TYR A 250 -1.51 10.57 -18.08
C TYR A 250 -2.45 10.86 -16.92
N TYR A 251 -2.26 11.99 -16.22
CA TYR A 251 -3.13 12.35 -15.11
C TYR A 251 -4.53 12.77 -15.59
N PRO A 252 -5.61 12.20 -15.02
CA PRO A 252 -6.95 12.65 -15.34
C PRO A 252 -7.17 14.09 -14.87
N SER A 253 -8.05 14.83 -15.56
CA SER A 253 -8.32 16.25 -15.26
C SER A 253 -8.93 16.46 -13.87
N TYR A 254 -9.61 15.45 -13.31
CA TYR A 254 -10.27 15.49 -11.99
C TYR A 254 -9.37 14.92 -10.88
N SER A 255 -9.65 15.24 -9.60
CA SER A 255 -8.92 14.65 -8.46
C SER A 255 -9.25 13.17 -8.25
N LEU A 256 -8.22 12.33 -8.11
CA LEU A 256 -8.38 10.89 -7.89
C LEU A 256 -9.10 10.56 -6.57
N ARG A 257 -9.15 11.50 -5.62
CA ARG A 257 -9.95 11.37 -4.39
C ARG A 257 -11.43 11.12 -4.67
N ARG A 258 -11.96 11.51 -5.84
CA ARG A 258 -13.33 11.19 -6.24
C ARG A 258 -13.54 9.69 -6.42
N MET A 259 -12.54 8.99 -6.96
CA MET A 259 -12.61 7.54 -7.12
C MET A 259 -12.42 6.81 -5.79
N ILE A 260 -11.53 7.29 -4.92
CA ILE A 260 -11.40 6.75 -3.56
C ILE A 260 -12.75 6.83 -2.83
N ARG A 261 -13.41 8.00 -2.82
CA ARG A 261 -14.73 8.17 -2.18
C ARG A 261 -15.81 7.27 -2.77
N TYR A 262 -15.72 6.95 -4.06
CA TYR A 262 -16.65 6.03 -4.69
C TYR A 262 -16.38 4.59 -4.26
N ILE A 263 -15.13 4.12 -4.34
CA ILE A 263 -14.76 2.72 -4.10
C ILE A 263 -14.75 2.38 -2.60
N PHE A 264 -14.16 3.26 -1.79
CA PHE A 264 -13.96 3.10 -0.34
C PHE A 264 -14.64 4.24 0.43
N PRO A 265 -15.98 4.30 0.47
CA PRO A 265 -16.67 5.35 1.20
C PRO A 265 -16.44 5.28 2.72
N ASP A 266 -16.20 4.08 3.28
CA ASP A 266 -16.08 3.90 4.72
C ASP A 266 -14.73 4.32 5.29
N SER A 267 -13.66 4.20 4.51
CA SER A 267 -12.35 4.75 4.90
C SER A 267 -12.37 6.28 4.94
N VAL A 268 -13.13 6.92 4.07
CA VAL A 268 -13.32 8.38 4.13
C VAL A 268 -13.98 8.77 5.44
N LYS A 269 -14.95 7.99 5.92
CA LYS A 269 -15.56 8.25 7.23
C LYS A 269 -14.55 8.04 8.37
N LEU A 270 -13.71 7.00 8.28
CA LEU A 270 -12.62 6.73 9.23
C LEU A 270 -11.64 7.91 9.32
N GLU A 271 -11.16 8.43 8.18
CA GLU A 271 -10.25 9.60 8.12
C GLU A 271 -10.84 10.85 8.80
N HIS A 272 -12.18 11.00 8.76
CA HIS A 272 -12.86 12.15 9.38
C HIS A 272 -13.21 11.94 10.85
N SER A 273 -13.00 10.74 11.39
CA SER A 273 -13.29 10.39 12.78
C SER A 273 -12.41 11.15 13.76
N ARG A 274 -12.90 11.33 15.01
CA ARG A 274 -12.14 12.01 16.06
C ARG A 274 -10.87 11.26 16.43
N HIS A 275 -10.91 9.93 16.46
CA HIS A 275 -9.75 9.09 16.79
C HIS A 275 -8.63 9.26 15.77
N PHE A 276 -8.95 9.12 14.48
CA PHE A 276 -7.98 9.28 13.40
C PHE A 276 -7.38 10.69 13.37
N LYS A 277 -8.21 11.73 13.55
CA LYS A 277 -7.74 13.12 13.60
C LYS A 277 -6.83 13.38 14.79
N ARG A 278 -7.17 12.88 15.98
CA ARG A 278 -6.32 13.03 17.18
C ARG A 278 -4.97 12.37 16.98
N GLU A 279 -4.97 11.16 16.45
CA GLU A 279 -3.75 10.41 16.18
C GLU A 279 -2.88 11.13 15.13
N HIS A 280 -3.48 11.59 14.04
CA HIS A 280 -2.78 12.37 13.04
C HIS A 280 -2.21 13.68 13.60
N SER A 281 -2.96 14.40 14.44
CA SER A 281 -2.47 15.61 15.10
C SER A 281 -1.32 15.34 16.05
N ARG A 282 -1.38 14.23 16.82
CA ARG A 282 -0.30 13.82 17.72
C ARG A 282 0.99 13.55 16.95
N LEU A 283 0.91 12.75 15.89
CA LEU A 283 2.04 12.47 15.00
C LEU A 283 2.64 13.76 14.45
N ILE A 284 1.83 14.66 13.89
CA ILE A 284 2.32 15.95 13.37
C ILE A 284 3.04 16.75 14.46
N SER A 285 2.51 16.81 15.68
CA SER A 285 3.16 17.55 16.77
C SER A 285 4.50 16.94 17.19
N GLU A 286 4.64 15.62 17.16
CA GLU A 286 5.89 14.93 17.47
C GLU A 286 6.96 15.14 16.39
N PHE A 287 6.56 15.25 15.12
CA PHE A 287 7.48 15.53 14.01
C PHE A 287 7.83 17.00 13.79
N SER A 288 7.12 17.92 14.46
CA SER A 288 7.31 19.38 14.29
C SER A 288 8.07 20.05 15.43
N GLY A 289 8.46 19.29 16.47
CA GLY A 289 9.27 19.74 17.60
C GLY A 289 10.73 19.34 17.45
#